data_AF-A0AAW0FGY3-F1
#
_entry.id   AF-A0AAW0FGY3-F1
#
_cell.length_a   1.000
_cell.length_b   1.000
_cell.length_c   1.000
_cell.angle_alpha   90.00
_cell.angle_beta   90.00
_cell.angle_gamma   90.00
#
_symmetry.space_group_name_H-M   'P 1'
#
loop_
_entity.id
_entity.type
_entity.pdbx_description
1 polymer ?
#
loop_
_entity_poly.entity_id
_entity_poly.type
_entity_poly.pdbx_seq_one_letter_code
_entity_poly.pdbx_strand_id
1 'polypeptide(L)'
;MAVLAVSAMLWASEALPLYITAMLVPLLIVTCKVLKDDDGNAMTGEAASKYILGTMWSSVIMLLMGGFTLAAALSKYNIAKVISSYILAAAGTKPRY
;
A
#
# COMPACT_ATOMS: atom_id res chain seq x y z
N MET A 1 11.22 4.61 18.99
CA MET A 1 10.07 5.48 19.32
C MET A 1 10.10 6.83 18.60
N ALA A 2 11.23 7.53 18.51
CA ALA A 2 11.31 8.83 17.82
C ALA A 2 10.83 8.78 16.35
N VAL A 3 11.33 7.83 15.55
CA VAL A 3 10.91 7.67 14.15
C VAL A 3 9.41 7.40 14.02
N LEU A 4 8.85 6.55 14.89
CA LEU A 4 7.41 6.27 14.92
C LEU A 4 6.57 7.52 15.21
N ALA A 5 6.96 8.32 16.21
CA ALA A 5 6.25 9.54 16.56
C ALA A 5 6.28 10.57 15.42
N VAL A 6 7.44 10.75 14.78
CA VAL A 6 7.60 11.63 13.62
C VAL A 6 6.76 11.15 12.44
N SER A 7 6.80 9.85 12.12
CA SER A 7 5.98 9.27 11.05
C SER A 7 4.48 9.44 11.30
N ALA A 8 4.03 9.22 12.54
CA ALA A 8 2.63 9.37 12.93
C ALA A 8 2.15 10.84 12.83
N MET A 9 2.97 11.79 13.29
CA MET A 9 2.66 13.22 13.16
C MET A 9 2.63 13.66 11.68
N LEU A 10 3.59 13.22 10.88
CA LEU A 10 3.64 13.57 9.46
C LEU A 10 2.42 13.03 8.70
N TRP A 11 1.96 11.83 9.07
CA TRP A 11 0.74 11.25 8.51
C TRP A 11 -0.51 11.98 8.96
N ALA A 12 -0.67 12.25 10.27
CA ALA A 12 -1.84 12.97 10.80
C ALA A 12 -1.96 14.40 10.28
N SER A 13 -0.82 15.06 10.00
CA SER A 13 -0.80 16.43 9.48
C SER A 13 -1.06 16.53 7.97
N GLU A 14 -0.97 15.43 7.21
CA GLU A 14 -1.05 15.38 5.75
C GLU A 14 -0.25 16.48 5.02
N ALA A 15 0.82 17.00 5.65
CA ALA A 15 1.62 18.08 5.08
C ALA A 15 2.30 17.69 3.76
N LEU A 16 2.49 16.38 3.55
CA LEU A 16 2.93 15.77 2.30
C LEU A 16 1.93 14.68 1.88
N PRO A 17 1.79 14.41 0.58
CA PRO A 17 1.01 13.27 0.10
C PRO A 17 1.43 11.96 0.78
N LEU A 18 0.44 11.11 1.07
CA LEU A 18 0.60 9.83 1.77
C LEU A 18 1.70 8.92 1.19
N TYR A 19 1.86 8.92 -0.14
CA TYR A 19 2.90 8.09 -0.78
C TYR A 19 4.31 8.63 -0.50
N ILE A 20 4.47 9.95 -0.36
CA ILE A 20 5.75 10.57 -0.03
C ILE A 20 6.11 10.28 1.42
N THR A 21 5.16 10.46 2.34
CA THR A 21 5.39 10.17 3.76
C THR A 21 5.73 8.70 3.96
N ALA A 22 5.06 7.78 3.25
CA ALA A 22 5.38 6.35 3.25
C ALA A 22 6.80 6.02 2.75
N MET A 23 7.32 6.69 1.72
CA MET A 23 8.71 6.51 1.27
C MET A 23 9.73 7.16 2.22
N LEU A 24 9.34 8.18 2.97
CA LEU A 24 10.18 8.86 3.95
C LEU A 24 10.45 7.98 5.18
N VAL A 25 9.53 7.08 5.53
CA VAL A 25 9.70 6.15 6.67
C VAL A 25 10.91 5.21 6.49
N PRO A 26 11.07 4.45 5.39
CA PRO A 26 12.27 3.67 5.11
C PRO A 26 13.57 4.48 5.20
N LEU A 27 13.57 5.71 4.65
CA LEU A 27 14.73 6.60 4.69
C LEU A 27 15.12 6.93 6.14
N LEU A 28 14.15 7.36 6.96
CA LEU A 28 14.38 7.69 8.37
C LEU A 28 14.85 6.48 9.19
N ILE A 29 14.32 5.29 8.91
CA ILE A 29 14.72 4.04 9.58
C ILE A 29 16.21 3.75 9.33
N VAL A 30 16.67 3.93 8.09
CA VAL A 30 18.07 3.68 7.70
C VAL A 30 19.00 4.77 8.21
N THR A 31 18.65 6.05 8.07
CA THR A 31 19.50 7.17 8.52
C THR A 31 19.64 7.22 10.03
N CYS A 32 18.57 6.91 10.77
CA CYS A 32 18.58 6.88 12.24
C CYS A 32 19.08 5.55 12.82
N LYS A 33 19.54 4.61 11.99
CA LYS A 33 20.08 3.29 12.41
C LYS A 33 19.18 2.58 13.42
N VAL A 34 17.88 2.54 13.14
CA VAL A 34 16.88 1.98 14.08
C VAL A 34 16.88 0.46 14.06
N LEU A 35 17.28 -0.15 12.94
CA LEU A 35 17.36 -1.59 12.80
C LEU A 35 18.63 -2.14 13.45
N LYS A 36 18.45 -3.23 14.20
CA LYS A 36 19.53 -3.97 14.86
C LYS A 36 19.63 -5.36 14.25
N ASP A 37 20.85 -5.85 14.19
CA ASP A 37 21.18 -7.21 13.78
C ASP A 37 20.90 -8.20 14.92
N ASP A 38 21.02 -9.50 14.64
CA ASP A 38 20.76 -10.57 15.61
C ASP A 38 21.69 -10.50 16.84
N ASP A 39 22.89 -9.94 16.68
CA ASP A 39 23.85 -9.69 17.76
C ASP A 39 23.57 -8.38 18.54
N GLY A 40 22.48 -7.67 18.24
CA GLY A 40 22.07 -6.44 18.91
C GLY A 40 22.80 -5.16 18.46
N ASN A 41 23.72 -5.28 17.51
CA ASN A 41 24.45 -4.17 16.89
C ASN A 41 23.58 -3.44 15.86
N ALA A 42 23.81 -2.14 15.65
CA ALA A 42 23.10 -1.40 14.60
C ALA A 42 23.48 -1.92 13.21
N MET A 43 22.49 -2.25 12.38
CA MET A 43 22.73 -2.75 11.02
C MET A 43 23.44 -1.70 10.16
N THR A 44 24.23 -2.15 9.19
CA THR A 44 24.82 -1.28 8.17
C THR A 44 23.71 -0.67 7.30
N GLY A 45 23.94 0.52 6.74
CA GLY A 45 22.92 1.21 5.93
C GLY A 45 22.46 0.40 4.71
N GLU A 46 23.38 -0.36 4.12
CA GLU A 46 23.07 -1.26 3.00
C GLU A 46 22.15 -2.41 3.43
N ALA A 47 22.46 -3.10 4.53
CA ALA A 47 21.64 -4.21 5.01
C ALA A 47 20.26 -3.72 5.49
N ALA A 48 20.23 -2.60 6.23
CA ALA A 48 19.01 -1.97 6.71
C ALA A 48 18.08 -1.54 5.55
N SER A 49 18.63 -0.92 4.49
CA SER A 49 17.85 -0.49 3.33
C SER A 49 17.28 -1.67 2.54
N LYS A 50 18.08 -2.73 2.31
CA LYS A 50 17.61 -3.97 1.68
C LYS A 50 16.47 -4.61 2.47
N TYR A 51 16.58 -4.67 3.79
CA TYR A 51 15.56 -5.25 4.66
C TYR A 51 14.24 -4.46 4.63
N ILE A 52 14.30 -3.14 4.87
CA ILE A 52 13.08 -2.32 4.98
C ILE A 52 12.38 -2.16 3.62
N LEU A 53 13.13 -1.98 2.53
CA LEU A 53 12.56 -1.93 1.17
C LEU A 53 12.02 -3.29 0.75
N GLY A 54 12.68 -4.38 1.15
CA GLY A 54 12.17 -5.74 0.94
C GLY A 54 10.81 -5.97 1.62
N THR A 55 10.59 -5.37 2.79
CA THR A 55 9.32 -5.46 3.52
C THR A 55 8.18 -4.77 2.77
N MET A 56 8.48 -3.74 1.97
CA MET A 56 7.50 -3.09 1.09
C MET A 56 7.05 -4.00 -0.07
N TRP A 57 7.82 -5.06 -0.38
CA TRP A 57 7.47 -6.06 -1.39
C TRP A 57 6.71 -7.25 -0.78
N SER A 58 5.95 -7.00 0.28
CA SER A 58 5.12 -8.02 0.94
C SER A 58 4.06 -8.60 0.00
N SER A 59 3.73 -9.88 0.20
CA SER A 59 2.70 -10.60 -0.58
C SER A 59 1.36 -9.88 -0.59
N VAL A 60 1.02 -9.13 0.45
CA VAL A 60 -0.23 -8.35 0.53
C VAL A 60 -0.23 -7.19 -0.47
N ILE A 61 0.88 -6.46 -0.59
CA ILE A 61 1.00 -5.34 -1.53
C ILE A 61 0.94 -5.85 -2.97
N MET A 62 1.63 -6.96 -3.28
CA MET A 62 1.53 -7.61 -4.59
C MET A 62 0.11 -8.10 -4.90
N LEU A 63 -0.57 -8.69 -3.92
CA LEU A 63 -1.96 -9.13 -4.06
C LEU A 63 -2.88 -7.95 -4.39
N LEU A 64 -2.75 -6.83 -3.67
CA LEU A 64 -3.52 -5.62 -3.94
C LEU A 64 -3.19 -5.02 -5.31
N MET A 65 -1.92 -4.97 -5.70
CA MET A 65 -1.52 -4.55 -7.06
C MET A 65 -2.18 -5.43 -8.13
N GLY A 66 -2.18 -6.75 -7.95
CA GLY A 66 -2.85 -7.69 -8.85
C GLY A 66 -4.36 -7.47 -8.90
N GLY A 67 -5.00 -7.30 -7.73
CA GLY A 67 -6.44 -7.05 -7.61
C GLY A 67 -6.88 -5.76 -8.30
N PHE A 68 -6.14 -4.66 -8.10
CA PHE A 68 -6.43 -3.39 -8.76
C PHE A 68 -6.14 -3.42 -10.26
N THR A 69 -5.07 -4.11 -10.68
CA THR A 69 -4.78 -4.32 -12.11
C THR A 69 -5.90 -5.11 -12.79
N LEU A 70 -6.39 -6.17 -12.13
CA LEU A 70 -7.51 -6.97 -12.64
C LEU A 70 -8.81 -6.14 -12.71
N ALA A 71 -9.12 -5.37 -11.67
CA ALA A 71 -10.28 -4.46 -11.66
C ALA A 71 -10.21 -3.42 -12.79
N ALA A 72 -9.02 -2.86 -13.04
CA ALA A 72 -8.79 -1.93 -14.15
C ALA A 72 -8.95 -2.61 -15.51
N ALA A 73 -8.45 -3.85 -15.68
CA ALA A 73 -8.64 -4.63 -16.90
C ALA A 73 -10.13 -4.90 -17.17
N LEU A 74 -10.88 -5.38 -16.18
CA LEU A 74 -12.33 -5.60 -16.30
C LEU A 74 -13.08 -4.32 -16.67
N SER A 75 -12.64 -3.18 -16.14
CA SER A 75 -13.20 -1.86 -16.48
C SER A 75 -12.88 -1.46 -17.93
N LYS A 76 -11.64 -1.68 -18.40
CA LYS A 76 -11.21 -1.38 -19.79
C LYS A 76 -11.99 -2.20 -20.83
N TYR A 77 -12.25 -3.47 -20.54
CA TYR A 77 -13.05 -4.34 -21.42
C TYR A 77 -14.56 -4.16 -21.24
N ASN A 78 -15.01 -3.18 -20.44
CA ASN A 78 -16.42 -2.93 -20.13
C ASN A 78 -17.16 -4.18 -19.61
N ILE A 79 -16.44 -5.17 -19.06
CA ILE A 79 -17.02 -6.42 -18.56
C ILE A 79 -17.94 -6.10 -17.37
N ALA A 80 -17.56 -5.14 -16.53
CA ALA A 80 -18.40 -4.62 -15.47
C ALA A 80 -19.75 -4.06 -15.99
N LYS A 81 -19.77 -3.42 -17.17
CA LYS A 81 -20.98 -2.89 -17.79
C LYS A 81 -21.88 -3.98 -18.36
N VAL A 82 -21.28 -5.01 -18.96
CA VAL A 82 -22.01 -6.18 -19.47
C VAL A 82 -22.66 -6.94 -18.32
N ILE A 83 -21.88 -7.25 -17.27
CA ILE A 83 -22.39 -7.96 -16.08
C ILE A 83 -23.49 -7.14 -15.38
N SER A 84 -23.31 -5.84 -15.18
CA SER A 84 -24.35 -4.99 -14.58
C SER A 84 -25.62 -4.94 -15.42
N SER A 85 -25.52 -4.90 -16.75
CA SER A 85 -26.69 -4.98 -17.65
C SER A 85 -27.43 -6.32 -17.52
N TYR A 86 -26.69 -7.44 -17.43
CA TYR A 86 -27.30 -8.76 -17.21
C TYR A 86 -27.96 -8.87 -15.84
N ILE A 87 -27.33 -8.36 -14.78
CA ILE A 87 -27.92 -8.34 -13.43
C ILE A 87 -29.20 -7.49 -13.43
N LEU A 88 -29.19 -6.32 -14.09
CA LEU A 88 -30.37 -5.47 -14.20
C LEU A 88 -31.50 -6.13 -14.99
N ALA A 89 -31.17 -6.83 -16.08
CA ALA A 89 -32.12 -7.61 -16.87
C ALA A 89 -32.71 -8.78 -16.06
N ALA A 90 -31.89 -9.46 -15.25
CA ALA A 90 -32.32 -10.56 -14.39
C ALA A 90 -33.13 -10.09 -13.17
N ALA A 91 -32.82 -8.92 -12.63
CA ALA A 91 -33.55 -8.29 -11.52
C ALA A 91 -34.95 -7.78 -11.93
N GLY A 92 -35.18 -7.56 -13.22
CA GLY A 92 -36.47 -7.16 -13.79
C GLY A 92 -36.78 -5.66 -13.67
N THR A 93 -37.65 -5.16 -14.55
CA THR A 93 -38.05 -3.73 -14.67
C THR A 93 -39.05 -3.26 -13.60
N LYS A 94 -39.17 -3.96 -12.48
CA LYS A 94 -40.05 -3.55 -11.36
C LYS A 94 -39.20 -3.06 -10.18
N PRO A 95 -38.82 -1.76 -10.14
CA PRO A 95 -38.37 -1.15 -8.90
C PRO A 95 -39.58 -1.11 -7.95
N ARG A 96 -39.76 -2.17 -7.15
CA ARG A 96 -40.79 -2.20 -6.10
C ARG A 96 -40.21 -1.51 -4.87
N TYR A 97 -40.67 -0.27 -4.67
CA TYR A 97 -40.54 0.61 -3.49
C TYR A 97 -39.15 0.74 -2.87
#